data_AF-A0A2P8H621-F1
#
_entry.id   AF-A0A2P8H621-F1
#
_cell.length_a   1.000
_cell.length_b   1.000
_cell.length_c   1.000
_cell.angle_alpha   90.00
_cell.angle_beta   90.00
_cell.angle_gamma   90.00
#
_symmetry.space_group_name_H-M   'P 1'
#
loop_
_entity.id
_entity.type
_entity.pdbx_description
1 polymer ?
#
loop_
_entity_poly.entity_id
_entity_poly.type
_entity_poly.pdbx_seq_one_letter_code
_entity_poly.pdbx_strand_id
1 'polypeptide(L)'
;MDNYGKYAKLPVTLEKLKNFDAALEKEGLSLDAGFSFMWTDNEMAYNVTPYDVIVFGHIGSDGIHYGLLSDFGTVPDLENAFVVCLSPTDYGDHIKLVAKNAAEFVDLLYTLKSAVAISNFLLMSERAHYQKFFKESKEREGEYPEYEAVTNKVIEKMKESLGCRTIEDVYQYVEIEVKEDRAKKTVLATHDGLGVVPMNNATSQQERFQVEKDVPVDLKQAEAFFARAPIESRLAFIRDAQFFFHTEDDPGLKQMILKEMRRLDLVEESERLERG
;
A
#
# COMPACT_ATOMS: atom_id res chain seq x y z
N MET A 1 0.19 -20.34 -7.33
CA MET A 1 1.56 -19.77 -7.47
C MET A 1 1.64 -18.69 -6.41
N ASP A 2 2.72 -18.67 -5.64
CA ASP A 2 2.90 -17.62 -4.63
C ASP A 2 2.90 -16.25 -5.32
N ASN A 3 1.98 -15.37 -4.92
CA ASN A 3 1.63 -14.15 -5.64
C ASN A 3 2.55 -12.97 -5.28
N TYR A 4 3.76 -13.26 -4.82
CA TYR A 4 4.73 -12.25 -4.37
C TYR A 4 5.65 -11.79 -5.49
N GLY A 5 5.30 -12.08 -6.75
CA GLY A 5 6.13 -11.68 -7.87
C GLY A 5 7.51 -12.35 -7.83
N LYS A 6 8.58 -11.59 -8.04
CA LYS A 6 9.94 -12.13 -8.13
C LYS A 6 10.49 -12.53 -6.77
N TYR A 7 9.78 -12.17 -5.72
CA TYR A 7 10.12 -12.52 -4.36
C TYR A 7 9.64 -13.95 -4.08
N ALA A 8 10.56 -14.78 -3.62
CA ALA A 8 10.24 -16.19 -3.38
C ALA A 8 9.28 -16.40 -2.20
N LYS A 9 9.16 -15.43 -1.28
CA LYS A 9 8.45 -15.59 -0.01
C LYS A 9 7.85 -14.27 0.49
N LEU A 10 6.80 -14.41 1.29
CA LEU A 10 6.26 -13.36 2.14
C LEU A 10 7.34 -12.89 3.16
N PRO A 11 7.34 -11.60 3.57
CA PRO A 11 8.16 -11.12 4.69
C PRO A 11 8.06 -12.01 5.92
N VAL A 12 9.17 -12.21 6.63
CA VAL A 12 9.23 -13.06 7.82
C VAL A 12 8.25 -12.57 8.88
N THR A 13 8.08 -11.25 9.02
CA THR A 13 7.14 -10.70 9.99
C THR A 13 5.69 -11.00 9.62
N LEU A 14 5.32 -10.89 8.34
CA LEU A 14 3.98 -11.24 7.89
C LEU A 14 3.74 -12.76 7.93
N GLU A 15 4.76 -13.59 7.67
CA GLU A 15 4.67 -15.04 7.85
C GLU A 15 4.40 -15.40 9.32
N LYS A 16 5.08 -14.74 10.26
CA LYS A 16 4.80 -14.89 11.69
C LYS A 16 3.39 -14.46 12.05
N LEU A 17 2.91 -13.33 11.53
CA LEU A 17 1.53 -12.87 11.75
C LEU A 17 0.51 -13.88 11.18
N LYS A 18 0.78 -14.47 10.00
CA LYS A 18 -0.09 -15.47 9.37
C LYS A 18 -0.13 -16.77 10.18
N ASN A 19 1.03 -17.21 10.65
CA ASN A 19 1.12 -18.38 11.53
C ASN A 19 0.46 -18.13 12.90
N PHE A 20 0.54 -16.90 13.40
CA PHE A 20 -0.16 -16.48 14.62
C PHE A 20 -1.67 -16.53 14.44
N ASP A 21 -2.20 -16.03 13.33
CA ASP A 21 -3.63 -16.09 13.00
C ASP A 21 -4.13 -17.53 12.89
N ALA A 22 -3.39 -18.39 12.17
CA ALA A 22 -3.70 -19.82 12.09
C ALA A 22 -3.62 -20.55 13.46
N ALA A 23 -2.89 -20.01 14.43
CA ALA A 23 -2.87 -20.51 15.80
C ALA A 23 -4.10 -20.02 16.60
N LEU A 24 -4.50 -18.76 16.42
CA LEU A 24 -5.73 -18.21 16.99
C LEU A 24 -6.97 -18.99 16.55
N GLU A 25 -7.05 -19.36 15.27
CA GLU A 25 -8.19 -20.10 14.70
C GLU A 25 -8.44 -21.42 15.42
N LYS A 26 -7.38 -22.11 15.88
CA LYS A 26 -7.47 -23.35 16.65
C LYS A 26 -8.10 -23.15 18.03
N GLU A 27 -8.09 -21.92 18.53
CA GLU A 27 -8.70 -21.50 19.80
C GLU A 27 -10.07 -20.83 19.59
N GLY A 28 -10.59 -20.77 18.36
CA GLY A 28 -11.84 -20.09 18.04
C GLY A 28 -11.73 -18.55 18.01
N LEU A 29 -10.53 -18.02 17.80
CA LEU A 29 -10.24 -16.60 17.61
C LEU A 29 -9.67 -16.37 16.19
N SER A 30 -9.57 -15.12 15.74
CA SER A 30 -8.83 -14.77 14.52
C SER A 30 -8.49 -13.28 14.50
N LEU A 31 -7.57 -12.88 13.62
CA LEU A 31 -7.30 -11.48 13.32
C LEU A 31 -8.51 -10.80 12.67
N ASP A 32 -9.33 -11.53 11.92
CA ASP A 32 -10.58 -11.00 11.38
C ASP A 32 -11.57 -10.64 12.50
N ALA A 33 -11.87 -11.60 13.38
CA ALA A 33 -12.81 -11.39 14.47
C ALA A 33 -12.29 -10.37 15.51
N GLY A 34 -10.97 -10.29 15.70
CA GLY A 34 -10.38 -9.37 16.66
C GLY A 34 -10.18 -7.96 16.11
N PHE A 35 -9.63 -7.85 14.90
CA PHE A 35 -9.03 -6.62 14.34
C PHE A 35 -9.59 -6.26 12.96
N SER A 36 -10.53 -7.05 12.41
CA SER A 36 -11.04 -6.90 11.05
C SER A 36 -9.92 -6.94 9.99
N PHE A 37 -8.97 -7.86 10.17
CA PHE A 37 -7.88 -8.10 9.23
C PHE A 37 -7.97 -9.51 8.67
N MET A 38 -8.12 -9.62 7.35
CA MET A 38 -8.18 -10.89 6.63
C MET A 38 -7.00 -11.03 5.68
N TRP A 39 -6.42 -12.23 5.63
CA TRP A 39 -5.39 -12.57 4.65
C TRP A 39 -5.96 -12.67 3.24
N THR A 40 -5.22 -12.14 2.28
CA THR A 40 -5.55 -12.29 0.86
C THR A 40 -4.26 -12.34 0.03
N ASP A 41 -4.40 -12.42 -1.28
CA ASP A 41 -3.34 -12.28 -2.26
C ASP A 41 -3.70 -11.18 -3.27
N ASN A 42 -3.00 -11.10 -4.41
CA ASN A 42 -3.29 -10.07 -5.42
C ASN A 42 -4.64 -10.28 -6.15
N GLU A 43 -5.48 -11.26 -5.80
CA GLU A 43 -6.87 -11.28 -6.30
C GLU A 43 -7.67 -10.06 -5.83
N MET A 44 -7.25 -9.40 -4.74
CA MET A 44 -7.83 -8.14 -4.25
C MET A 44 -7.16 -6.88 -4.83
N ALA A 45 -6.24 -7.02 -5.80
CA ALA A 45 -5.67 -5.87 -6.50
C ALA A 45 -6.67 -5.35 -7.54
N TYR A 46 -7.30 -4.21 -7.25
CA TYR A 46 -8.20 -3.53 -8.18
C TYR A 46 -7.39 -2.70 -9.20
N ASN A 47 -8.04 -2.17 -10.23
CA ASN A 47 -7.38 -1.37 -11.28
C ASN A 47 -6.59 -0.17 -10.73
N VAL A 48 -7.02 0.36 -9.58
CA VAL A 48 -6.36 1.47 -8.87
C VAL A 48 -5.18 1.04 -8.01
N THR A 49 -5.04 -0.25 -7.72
CA THR A 49 -3.93 -0.76 -6.90
C THR A 49 -2.65 -0.61 -7.70
N PRO A 50 -1.68 0.23 -7.26
CA PRO A 50 -0.47 0.49 -8.03
C PRO A 50 0.18 -0.81 -8.47
N TYR A 51 0.60 -0.87 -9.74
CA TYR A 51 1.06 -2.13 -10.32
C TYR A 51 2.24 -2.75 -9.57
N ASP A 52 3.02 -1.96 -8.82
CA ASP A 52 4.14 -2.42 -8.01
C ASP A 52 3.81 -2.65 -6.52
N VAL A 53 2.52 -2.75 -6.17
CA VAL A 53 2.05 -3.14 -4.84
C VAL A 53 1.70 -4.62 -4.82
N ILE A 54 2.19 -5.32 -3.80
CA ILE A 54 1.91 -6.73 -3.54
C ILE A 54 0.93 -6.81 -2.37
N VAL A 55 -0.32 -7.14 -2.65
CA VAL A 55 -1.40 -7.23 -1.67
C VAL A 55 -1.20 -8.42 -0.75
N PHE A 56 -1.46 -8.24 0.55
CA PHE A 56 -1.36 -9.33 1.54
C PHE A 56 -2.52 -9.37 2.54
N GLY A 57 -3.31 -8.31 2.67
CA GLY A 57 -4.43 -8.28 3.62
C GLY A 57 -5.51 -7.28 3.23
N HIS A 58 -6.71 -7.46 3.76
CA HIS A 58 -7.86 -6.59 3.54
C HIS A 58 -8.78 -6.53 4.75
N ILE A 59 -9.72 -5.59 4.76
CA ILE A 59 -10.67 -5.41 5.87
C ILE A 59 -12.08 -5.97 5.60
N GLY A 60 -12.31 -6.49 4.39
CA GLY A 60 -13.59 -7.09 3.99
C GLY A 60 -14.69 -6.11 3.56
N SER A 61 -14.46 -4.80 3.67
CA SER A 61 -15.39 -3.75 3.25
C SER A 61 -14.78 -2.91 2.12
N ASP A 62 -15.61 -2.50 1.18
CA ASP A 62 -15.32 -1.51 0.12
C ASP A 62 -14.07 -1.79 -0.74
N GLY A 63 -13.60 -3.03 -0.74
CA GLY A 63 -12.37 -3.43 -1.42
C GLY A 63 -11.10 -2.86 -0.76
N ILE A 64 -11.17 -2.32 0.46
CA ILE A 64 -10.04 -1.73 1.15
C ILE A 64 -9.01 -2.80 1.53
N HIS A 65 -7.75 -2.57 1.14
CA HIS A 65 -6.67 -3.54 1.29
C HIS A 65 -5.32 -2.92 1.63
N TYR A 66 -4.37 -3.77 2.02
CA TYR A 66 -3.00 -3.45 2.36
C TYR A 66 -2.04 -4.21 1.46
N GLY A 67 -0.95 -3.54 1.09
CA GLY A 67 0.08 -4.16 0.28
C GLY A 67 1.48 -3.64 0.58
N LEU A 68 2.47 -4.40 0.13
CA LEU A 68 3.88 -4.07 0.20
C LEU A 68 4.27 -3.33 -1.07
N LEU A 69 4.83 -2.14 -0.91
CA LEU A 69 5.35 -1.33 -2.01
C LEU A 69 6.69 -1.91 -2.47
N SER A 70 6.69 -2.62 -3.60
CA SER A 70 7.89 -3.31 -4.11
C SER A 70 8.83 -2.42 -4.90
N ASP A 71 8.42 -1.18 -5.19
CA ASP A 71 9.16 -0.20 -5.99
C ASP A 71 9.58 -0.76 -7.35
N PHE A 72 8.61 -1.24 -8.12
CA PHE A 72 8.81 -1.97 -9.38
C PHE A 72 9.84 -3.10 -9.24
N GLY A 73 9.72 -3.85 -8.15
CA GLY A 73 10.65 -4.91 -7.78
C GLY A 73 12.03 -4.45 -7.29
N THR A 74 12.34 -3.17 -7.11
CA THR A 74 13.69 -2.77 -6.68
C THR A 74 13.99 -2.98 -5.21
N VAL A 75 12.97 -3.17 -4.38
CA VAL A 75 13.19 -3.51 -2.96
C VAL A 75 13.97 -4.83 -2.87
N PRO A 76 15.14 -4.91 -2.22
CA PRO A 76 15.90 -6.16 -2.16
C PRO A 76 15.24 -7.23 -1.29
N ASP A 77 14.51 -6.80 -0.28
CA ASP A 77 13.84 -7.64 0.71
C ASP A 77 12.52 -6.99 1.12
N LEU A 78 11.41 -7.67 0.85
CA LEU A 78 10.05 -7.21 1.16
C LEU A 78 9.82 -6.97 2.65
N GLU A 79 10.66 -7.53 3.54
CA GLU A 79 10.63 -7.18 4.96
C GLU A 79 10.82 -5.66 5.17
N ASN A 80 11.53 -4.98 4.26
CA ASN A 80 11.80 -3.55 4.31
C ASN A 80 10.93 -2.70 3.37
N ALA A 81 9.96 -3.31 2.69
CA ALA A 81 9.03 -2.61 1.81
C ALA A 81 8.06 -1.76 2.64
N PHE A 82 7.77 -0.53 2.20
CA PHE A 82 6.71 0.27 2.83
C PHE A 82 5.38 -0.45 2.71
N VAL A 83 4.50 -0.26 3.69
CA VAL A 83 3.13 -0.74 3.62
C VAL A 83 2.21 0.40 3.21
N VAL A 84 1.40 0.11 2.19
CA VAL A 84 0.36 1.00 1.69
C VAL A 84 -1.02 0.48 2.07
N CYS A 85 -1.93 1.39 2.38
CA CYS A 85 -3.36 1.16 2.50
C CYS A 85 -4.06 1.76 1.28
N LEU A 86 -5.05 1.05 0.75
CA LEU A 86 -5.76 1.42 -0.45
C LEU A 86 -7.28 1.31 -0.27
N SER A 87 -8.02 2.22 -0.88
CA SER A 87 -9.49 2.23 -0.93
C SER A 87 -9.97 2.49 -2.35
N PRO A 88 -10.42 1.47 -3.09
CA PRO A 88 -10.90 1.63 -4.47
C PRO A 88 -12.05 2.63 -4.63
N THR A 89 -12.76 2.95 -3.56
CA THR A 89 -13.91 3.86 -3.57
C THR A 89 -13.54 5.33 -3.32
N ASP A 90 -12.33 5.62 -2.82
CA ASP A 90 -11.89 6.97 -2.43
C ASP A 90 -11.15 7.69 -3.56
N TYR A 91 -11.83 7.92 -4.68
CA TYR A 91 -11.26 8.49 -5.91
C TYR A 91 -10.46 9.79 -5.66
N GLY A 92 -9.17 9.77 -6.00
CA GLY A 92 -8.23 10.90 -5.82
C GLY A 92 -7.47 10.93 -4.50
N ASP A 93 -7.86 10.14 -3.50
CA ASP A 93 -7.17 10.01 -2.19
C ASP A 93 -7.07 8.52 -1.76
N HIS A 94 -7.15 7.62 -2.73
CA HIS A 94 -7.34 6.18 -2.54
C HIS A 94 -6.09 5.43 -2.07
N ILE A 95 -4.95 6.08 -1.88
CA ILE A 95 -3.68 5.44 -1.55
C ILE A 95 -2.99 6.21 -0.43
N LYS A 96 -2.44 5.47 0.55
CA LYS A 96 -1.65 6.05 1.63
C LYS A 96 -0.56 5.13 2.13
N LEU A 97 0.63 5.67 2.37
CA LEU A 97 1.67 5.00 3.14
C LEU A 97 1.28 4.96 4.62
N VAL A 98 1.23 3.77 5.20
CA VAL A 98 0.81 3.58 6.60
C VAL A 98 1.92 3.03 7.49
N ALA A 99 2.94 2.38 6.93
CA ALA A 99 4.11 1.94 7.70
C ALA A 99 5.39 1.87 6.85
N LYS A 100 6.55 1.92 7.50
CA LYS A 100 7.86 1.84 6.82
C LYS A 100 8.27 0.43 6.40
N ASN A 101 7.69 -0.57 7.04
CA ASN A 101 8.00 -1.99 6.86
C ASN A 101 6.91 -2.88 7.45
N ALA A 102 7.01 -4.19 7.20
CA ALA A 102 6.09 -5.19 7.70
C ALA A 102 6.00 -5.22 9.24
N ALA A 103 7.14 -5.08 9.93
CA ALA A 103 7.17 -5.10 11.40
C ALA A 103 6.44 -3.90 12.00
N GLU A 104 6.68 -2.70 11.48
CA GLU A 104 6.01 -1.51 11.97
C GLU A 104 4.52 -1.46 11.58
N PHE A 105 4.11 -2.14 10.49
CA PHE A 105 2.68 -2.37 10.23
C PHE A 105 2.04 -3.25 11.30
N VAL A 106 2.73 -4.31 11.76
CA VAL A 106 2.26 -5.15 12.87
C VAL A 106 2.18 -4.34 14.17
N ASP A 107 3.16 -3.46 14.44
CA ASP A 107 3.11 -2.55 15.59
C ASP A 107 1.94 -1.55 15.49
N LEU A 108 1.66 -1.01 14.30
CA LEU A 108 0.53 -0.13 14.06
C LEU A 108 -0.81 -0.86 14.25
N LEU A 109 -0.93 -2.07 13.72
CA LEU A 109 -2.10 -2.93 13.87
C LEU A 109 -2.34 -3.27 15.35
N TYR A 110 -1.28 -3.61 16.09
CA TYR A 110 -1.33 -3.82 17.54
C TYR A 110 -1.73 -2.54 18.30
N THR A 111 -1.21 -1.38 17.88
CA THR A 111 -1.49 -0.08 18.52
C THR A 111 -2.95 0.32 18.37
N LEU A 112 -3.51 0.17 17.16
CA LEU A 112 -4.88 0.59 16.88
C LEU A 112 -5.93 -0.48 17.19
N LYS A 113 -5.49 -1.74 17.34
CA LYS A 113 -6.36 -2.90 17.59
C LYS A 113 -7.43 -3.11 16.50
N SER A 114 -7.23 -2.53 15.31
CA SER A 114 -8.18 -2.59 14.20
C SER A 114 -7.49 -2.17 12.91
N ALA A 115 -7.60 -3.00 11.87
CA ALA A 115 -7.19 -2.64 10.53
C ALA A 115 -8.11 -1.55 9.96
N VAL A 116 -9.42 -1.63 10.21
CA VAL A 116 -10.38 -0.57 9.83
C VAL A 116 -9.95 0.79 10.40
N ALA A 117 -9.42 0.86 11.62
CA ALA A 117 -8.88 2.11 12.15
C ALA A 117 -7.69 2.66 11.34
N ILE A 118 -6.83 1.78 10.81
CA ILE A 118 -5.73 2.18 9.91
C ILE A 118 -6.30 2.72 8.59
N SER A 119 -7.34 2.11 8.02
CA SER A 119 -7.88 2.57 6.73
C SER A 119 -8.49 3.97 6.80
N ASN A 120 -9.02 4.38 7.97
CA ASN A 120 -9.49 5.75 8.18
C ASN A 120 -8.40 6.81 7.94
N PHE A 121 -7.12 6.44 7.94
CA PHE A 121 -6.03 7.37 7.67
C PHE A 121 -6.08 7.92 6.26
N LEU A 122 -6.69 7.21 5.30
CA LEU A 122 -6.92 7.72 3.94
C LEU A 122 -7.68 9.07 3.96
N LEU A 123 -8.57 9.26 4.94
CA LEU A 123 -9.41 10.45 5.07
C LEU A 123 -8.80 11.53 6.00
N MET A 124 -7.57 11.34 6.48
CA MET A 124 -6.97 12.19 7.52
C MET A 124 -5.53 12.57 7.17
N SER A 125 -5.21 13.87 7.12
CA SER A 125 -3.85 14.36 6.90
C SER A 125 -3.35 15.33 7.98
N GLU A 126 -4.26 15.83 8.83
CA GLU A 126 -3.96 16.84 9.84
C GLU A 126 -4.03 16.26 11.26
N ARG A 127 -3.20 16.78 12.17
CA ARG A 127 -3.15 16.33 13.58
C ARG A 127 -4.51 16.41 14.28
N ALA A 128 -5.31 17.43 13.97
CA ALA A 128 -6.65 17.60 14.52
C ALA A 128 -7.60 16.46 14.14
N HIS A 129 -7.50 15.92 12.92
CA HIS A 129 -8.30 14.79 12.48
C HIS A 129 -7.97 13.52 13.27
N TYR A 130 -6.69 13.21 13.44
CA TYR A 130 -6.25 12.07 14.28
C TYR A 130 -6.70 12.24 15.74
N GLN A 131 -6.53 13.43 16.33
CA GLN A 131 -6.98 13.70 17.69
C GLN A 131 -8.48 13.50 17.86
N LYS A 132 -9.28 13.98 16.90
CA LYS A 132 -10.72 13.76 16.87
C LYS A 132 -11.06 12.27 16.76
N PHE A 133 -10.45 11.57 15.81
CA PHE A 133 -10.64 10.14 15.59
C PHE A 133 -10.35 9.31 16.85
N PHE A 134 -9.22 9.55 17.53
CA PHE A 134 -8.88 8.83 18.76
C PHE A 134 -9.80 9.18 19.92
N LYS A 135 -10.23 10.45 20.03
CA LYS A 135 -11.21 10.86 21.03
C LYS A 135 -12.54 10.13 20.82
N GLU A 136 -13.08 10.15 19.59
CA GLU A 136 -14.33 9.48 19.24
C GLU A 136 -14.23 7.96 19.38
N SER A 137 -13.06 7.37 19.09
CA SER A 137 -12.85 5.93 19.31
C SER A 137 -12.86 5.57 20.79
N LYS A 138 -12.30 6.42 21.65
CA LYS A 138 -12.35 6.24 23.11
C LYS A 138 -13.76 6.44 23.68
N GLU A 139 -14.52 7.38 23.14
CA GLU A 139 -15.92 7.61 23.56
C GLU A 139 -16.84 6.44 23.22
N ARG A 140 -16.47 5.63 22.21
CA ARG A 140 -17.18 4.41 21.79
C ARG A 140 -16.70 3.13 22.48
N GLU A 141 -15.71 3.23 23.37
CA GLU A 141 -15.24 2.09 24.16
C GLU A 141 -16.37 1.57 25.07
N GLY A 142 -16.61 0.26 25.02
CA GLY A 142 -17.72 -0.43 25.67
C GLY A 142 -19.00 -0.54 24.84
N GLU A 143 -19.07 0.04 23.63
CA GLU A 143 -20.27 -0.09 22.77
C GLU A 143 -20.49 -1.54 22.30
N TYR A 144 -19.41 -2.28 22.08
CA TYR A 144 -19.43 -3.66 21.59
C TYR A 144 -18.58 -4.58 22.50
N PRO A 145 -19.05 -4.89 23.72
CA PRO A 145 -18.24 -5.56 24.74
C PRO A 145 -17.79 -6.98 24.34
N GLU A 146 -18.59 -7.67 23.52
CA GLU A 146 -18.22 -9.00 23.00
C GLU A 146 -17.05 -8.92 22.02
N TYR A 147 -17.07 -7.93 21.10
CA TYR A 147 -15.98 -7.68 20.16
C TYR A 147 -14.72 -7.26 20.92
N GLU A 148 -14.83 -6.31 21.85
CA GLU A 148 -13.69 -5.85 22.67
C GLU A 148 -13.06 -6.98 23.50
N ALA A 149 -13.86 -7.91 24.02
CA ALA A 149 -13.33 -9.07 24.71
C ALA A 149 -12.49 -9.98 23.79
N VAL A 150 -12.89 -10.13 22.52
CA VAL A 150 -12.10 -10.85 21.51
C VAL A 150 -10.84 -10.07 21.16
N THR A 151 -10.96 -8.79 20.83
CA THR A 151 -9.84 -7.90 20.50
C THR A 151 -8.77 -7.89 21.61
N ASN A 152 -9.18 -7.77 22.88
CA ASN A 152 -8.25 -7.75 24.01
C ASN A 152 -7.55 -9.10 24.20
N LYS A 153 -8.23 -10.24 23.98
CA LYS A 153 -7.57 -11.56 24.00
C LYS A 153 -6.52 -11.69 22.89
N VAL A 154 -6.83 -11.20 21.70
CA VAL A 154 -5.89 -11.20 20.56
C VAL A 154 -4.68 -10.32 20.87
N ILE A 155 -4.87 -9.12 21.42
CA ILE A 155 -3.80 -8.20 21.82
C ILE A 155 -2.83 -8.83 22.82
N GLU A 156 -3.33 -9.45 23.89
CA GLU A 156 -2.46 -10.10 24.89
C GLU A 156 -1.61 -11.20 24.25
N LYS A 157 -2.22 -12.03 23.39
CA LYS A 157 -1.50 -13.09 22.66
C LYS A 157 -0.49 -12.54 21.66
N MET A 158 -0.81 -11.44 20.96
CA MET A 158 0.12 -10.77 20.05
C MET A 158 1.34 -10.25 20.80
N LYS A 159 1.14 -9.61 21.95
CA LYS A 159 2.22 -9.10 22.79
C LYS A 159 3.19 -10.21 23.22
N GLU A 160 2.66 -11.35 23.63
CA GLU A 160 3.46 -12.53 24.03
C GLU A 160 4.20 -13.18 22.87
N SER A 161 3.57 -13.25 21.69
CA SER A 161 4.05 -14.09 20.57
C SER A 161 4.88 -13.33 19.53
N LEU A 162 4.58 -12.05 19.31
CA LEU A 162 5.14 -11.26 18.21
C LEU A 162 6.06 -10.13 18.71
N GLY A 163 6.05 -9.81 20.00
CA GLY A 163 6.90 -8.76 20.57
C GLY A 163 6.55 -7.35 20.09
N CYS A 164 5.27 -7.12 19.79
CA CYS A 164 4.73 -5.86 19.27
C CYS A 164 5.03 -4.68 20.21
N ARG A 165 5.21 -3.51 19.62
CA ARG A 165 5.41 -2.22 20.30
C ARG A 165 4.24 -1.29 20.06
N THR A 166 3.92 -0.48 21.07
CA THR A 166 2.94 0.59 20.92
C THR A 166 3.58 1.80 20.25
N ILE A 167 2.91 2.36 19.25
CA ILE A 167 3.27 3.64 18.64
C ILE A 167 2.60 4.76 19.45
N GLU A 168 3.40 5.59 20.13
CA GLU A 168 2.90 6.59 21.07
C GLU A 168 2.17 7.76 20.39
N ASP A 169 2.73 8.30 19.31
CA ASP A 169 2.12 9.36 18.49
C ASP A 169 1.94 8.86 17.06
N VAL A 170 0.76 8.28 16.79
CA VAL A 170 0.41 7.71 15.49
C VAL A 170 0.39 8.75 14.37
N TYR A 171 -0.03 10.00 14.67
CA TYR A 171 0.03 11.08 13.68
C TYR A 171 1.47 11.38 13.31
N GLN A 172 2.35 11.55 14.31
CA GLN A 172 3.76 11.83 14.07
C GLN A 172 4.40 10.70 13.25
N TYR A 173 4.09 9.45 13.60
CA TYR A 173 4.59 8.29 12.89
C TYR A 173 4.14 8.27 11.41
N VAL A 174 2.82 8.26 11.16
CA VAL A 174 2.28 8.08 9.79
C VAL A 174 2.45 9.32 8.92
N GLU A 175 2.10 10.50 9.42
CA GLU A 175 2.07 11.72 8.60
C GLU A 175 3.43 12.37 8.42
N ILE A 176 4.37 12.15 9.34
CA ILE A 176 5.68 12.80 9.32
C ILE A 176 6.77 11.75 9.04
N GLU A 177 6.98 10.80 9.95
CA GLU A 177 8.15 9.92 9.87
C GLU A 177 8.13 8.97 8.67
N VAL A 178 6.99 8.33 8.39
CA VAL A 178 6.84 7.43 7.23
C VAL A 178 7.03 8.23 5.93
N LYS A 179 6.41 9.41 5.82
CA LYS A 179 6.52 10.26 4.61
C LYS A 179 7.92 10.81 4.40
N GLU A 180 8.59 11.28 5.46
CA GLU A 180 9.96 11.77 5.39
C GLU A 180 10.92 10.64 4.98
N ASP A 181 10.77 9.45 5.56
CA ASP A 181 11.62 8.31 5.20
C ASP A 181 11.38 7.84 3.76
N ARG A 182 10.13 7.94 3.27
CA ARG A 182 9.86 7.71 1.86
C ARG A 182 10.50 8.78 0.97
N ALA A 183 10.31 10.06 1.30
CA ALA A 183 10.84 11.18 0.51
C ALA A 183 12.37 11.12 0.35
N LYS A 184 13.10 10.63 1.37
CA LYS A 184 14.56 10.41 1.30
C LYS A 184 14.98 9.34 0.28
N LYS A 185 14.09 8.40 -0.05
CA LYS A 185 14.35 7.27 -0.96
C LYS A 185 13.89 7.55 -2.39
N THR A 186 12.97 8.50 -2.58
CA THR A 186 12.42 8.84 -3.91
C THR A 186 13.19 9.95 -4.61
N VAL A 187 13.35 9.83 -5.92
CA VAL A 187 13.92 10.88 -6.80
C VAL A 187 12.86 11.67 -7.56
N LEU A 188 11.66 11.12 -7.68
CA LEU A 188 10.50 11.77 -8.31
C LEU A 188 9.25 11.50 -7.47
N ALA A 189 8.55 12.55 -7.05
CA ALA A 189 7.19 12.43 -6.51
C ALA A 189 6.19 11.86 -7.55
N THR A 190 5.00 11.46 -7.15
CA THR A 190 3.89 11.08 -8.05
C THR A 190 2.59 11.53 -7.41
N HIS A 191 1.50 11.56 -8.18
CA HIS A 191 0.20 12.04 -7.72
C HIS A 191 -0.40 11.14 -6.63
N ASP A 192 -0.08 9.85 -6.63
CA ASP A 192 -0.43 8.89 -5.57
C ASP A 192 0.34 9.08 -4.25
N GLY A 193 1.30 10.03 -4.21
CA GLY A 193 2.13 10.30 -3.03
C GLY A 193 3.21 9.25 -2.73
N LEU A 194 3.33 8.19 -3.54
CA LEU A 194 4.29 7.11 -3.33
C LEU A 194 5.68 7.45 -3.89
N GLY A 195 5.75 8.18 -5.01
CA GLY A 195 6.99 8.51 -5.69
C GLY A 195 7.73 7.31 -6.29
N VAL A 196 8.82 7.61 -6.99
CA VAL A 196 9.69 6.67 -7.69
C VAL A 196 11.09 6.71 -7.08
N VAL A 197 11.62 5.55 -6.75
CA VAL A 197 13.00 5.35 -6.27
C VAL A 197 13.99 5.31 -7.44
N PRO A 198 15.28 5.61 -7.23
CA PRO A 198 16.26 5.52 -8.31
C PRO A 198 16.42 4.07 -8.79
N MET A 199 16.18 3.82 -10.08
CA MET A 199 16.41 2.52 -10.71
C MET A 199 17.87 2.40 -11.16
N ASN A 200 18.43 3.53 -11.59
CA ASN A 200 19.83 3.66 -11.96
C ASN A 200 20.49 4.78 -11.14
N ASN A 201 21.82 4.72 -10.97
CA ASN A 201 22.62 5.80 -10.37
C ASN A 201 22.66 7.10 -11.23
N ALA A 202 21.70 7.28 -12.14
CA ALA A 202 21.67 8.39 -13.07
C ALA A 202 21.11 9.64 -12.38
N THR A 203 21.99 10.60 -12.14
CA THR A 203 21.68 11.96 -11.65
C THR A 203 21.16 12.89 -12.76
N SER A 204 20.60 12.33 -13.84
CA SER A 204 20.07 13.13 -14.95
C SER A 204 18.90 13.99 -14.48
N GLN A 205 18.79 15.18 -15.07
CA GLN A 205 17.65 16.06 -14.90
C GLN A 205 16.38 15.27 -15.29
N GLN A 206 15.52 15.02 -14.31
CA GLN A 206 14.34 14.22 -14.50
C GLN A 206 13.26 15.06 -15.20
N GLU A 207 12.88 14.67 -16.42
CA GLU A 207 11.76 15.28 -17.15
C GLU A 207 10.44 14.68 -16.64
N ARG A 208 9.38 15.48 -16.55
CA ARG A 208 8.04 14.97 -16.28
C ARG A 208 7.13 15.15 -17.46
N PHE A 209 6.38 14.11 -17.76
CA PHE A 209 5.16 14.22 -18.53
C PHE A 209 4.01 14.58 -17.58
N GLN A 210 3.27 15.63 -17.89
CA GLN A 210 2.12 16.04 -17.06
C GLN A 210 0.95 15.12 -17.40
N VAL A 211 0.54 14.32 -16.42
CA VAL A 211 -0.70 13.55 -16.48
C VAL A 211 -1.68 14.21 -15.52
N GLU A 212 -2.86 14.56 -16.03
CA GLU A 212 -3.87 15.27 -15.26
C GLU A 212 -5.15 14.45 -15.23
N LYS A 213 -5.93 14.58 -14.16
CA LYS A 213 -7.25 13.95 -14.04
C LYS A 213 -8.18 14.45 -15.15
N ASP A 214 -8.95 13.55 -15.75
CA ASP A 214 -9.97 13.86 -16.77
C ASP A 214 -9.43 14.54 -18.05
N VAL A 215 -8.10 14.58 -18.25
CA VAL A 215 -7.46 15.11 -19.46
C VAL A 215 -6.84 13.96 -20.26
N PRO A 216 -7.36 13.64 -21.47
CA PRO A 216 -6.84 12.55 -22.28
C PRO A 216 -5.34 12.70 -22.58
N VAL A 217 -4.60 11.61 -22.45
CA VAL A 217 -3.17 11.58 -22.77
C VAL A 217 -2.97 11.54 -24.29
N ASP A 218 -2.20 12.49 -24.83
CA ASP A 218 -1.79 12.43 -26.23
C ASP A 218 -0.77 11.29 -26.45
N LEU A 219 -1.24 10.20 -27.07
CA LEU A 219 -0.44 9.00 -27.32
C LEU A 219 0.85 9.30 -28.10
N LYS A 220 0.84 10.25 -29.04
CA LYS A 220 2.05 10.57 -29.81
C LYS A 220 3.09 11.27 -28.94
N GLN A 221 2.64 12.15 -28.04
CA GLN A 221 3.52 12.82 -27.10
C GLN A 221 4.05 11.85 -26.04
N ALA A 222 3.19 10.96 -25.53
CA ALA A 222 3.59 9.93 -24.57
C ALA A 222 4.61 8.96 -25.17
N GLU A 223 4.43 8.52 -26.42
CA GLU A 223 5.40 7.67 -27.12
C GLU A 223 6.75 8.37 -27.32
N ALA A 224 6.72 9.64 -27.76
CA ALA A 224 7.93 10.45 -27.89
C ALA A 224 8.65 10.66 -26.55
N PHE A 225 7.89 10.80 -25.47
CA PHE A 225 8.42 10.89 -24.10
C PHE A 225 9.09 9.58 -23.68
N PHE A 226 8.42 8.43 -23.81
CA PHE A 226 8.99 7.11 -23.47
C PHE A 226 10.26 6.76 -24.24
N ALA A 227 10.38 7.23 -25.48
CA ALA A 227 11.57 7.02 -26.30
C ALA A 227 12.82 7.74 -25.76
N ARG A 228 12.67 8.86 -25.05
CA ARG A 228 13.80 9.69 -24.59
C ARG A 228 13.98 9.75 -23.08
N ALA A 229 12.90 9.59 -22.32
CA ALA A 229 12.89 9.91 -20.91
C ALA A 229 13.71 8.89 -20.07
N PRO A 230 14.32 9.34 -18.96
CA PRO A 230 14.89 8.45 -17.95
C PRO A 230 13.89 7.39 -17.49
N ILE A 231 14.37 6.27 -16.94
CA ILE A 231 13.49 5.18 -16.47
C ILE A 231 12.55 5.71 -15.39
N GLU A 232 13.08 6.49 -14.44
CA GLU A 232 12.31 7.00 -13.31
C GLU A 232 11.17 7.93 -13.76
N SER A 233 11.42 8.77 -14.78
CA SER A 233 10.41 9.60 -15.43
C SER A 233 9.28 8.78 -16.07
N ARG A 234 9.60 7.64 -16.69
CA ARG A 234 8.60 6.74 -17.29
C ARG A 234 7.78 6.02 -16.23
N LEU A 235 8.41 5.55 -15.15
CA LEU A 235 7.71 4.93 -14.03
C LEU A 235 6.77 5.93 -13.34
N ALA A 236 7.18 7.20 -13.20
CA ALA A 236 6.32 8.24 -12.65
C ALA A 236 5.09 8.48 -13.53
N PHE A 237 5.26 8.51 -14.87
CA PHE A 237 4.13 8.58 -15.79
C PHE A 237 3.19 7.38 -15.64
N ILE A 238 3.73 6.17 -15.52
CA ILE A 238 2.91 4.95 -15.36
C ILE A 238 2.05 5.02 -14.10
N ARG A 239 2.65 5.41 -12.96
CA ARG A 239 1.92 5.62 -11.70
C ARG A 239 0.82 6.66 -11.85
N ASP A 240 1.15 7.83 -12.40
CA ASP A 240 0.20 8.93 -12.52
C ASP A 240 -0.94 8.59 -13.51
N ALA A 241 -0.64 7.90 -14.61
CA ALA A 241 -1.63 7.42 -15.56
C ALA A 241 -2.59 6.40 -14.93
N GLN A 242 -2.08 5.51 -14.07
CA GLN A 242 -2.90 4.57 -13.34
C GLN A 242 -3.76 5.28 -12.27
N PHE A 243 -3.15 6.16 -11.48
CA PHE A 243 -3.81 6.90 -10.40
C PHE A 243 -5.01 7.70 -10.89
N PHE A 244 -4.93 8.24 -12.10
CA PHE A 244 -6.02 8.97 -12.74
C PHE A 244 -6.88 8.12 -13.69
N PHE A 245 -6.79 6.79 -13.62
CA PHE A 245 -7.60 5.83 -14.40
C PHE A 245 -7.42 5.89 -15.92
N HIS A 246 -6.45 6.63 -16.44
CA HIS A 246 -6.20 6.70 -17.89
C HIS A 246 -5.89 5.34 -18.51
N THR A 247 -5.33 4.41 -17.74
CA THR A 247 -5.08 3.04 -18.22
C THR A 247 -6.36 2.22 -18.40
N GLU A 248 -7.43 2.57 -17.71
CA GLU A 248 -8.75 1.95 -17.87
C GLU A 248 -9.54 2.61 -19.01
N ASP A 249 -9.45 3.94 -19.11
CA ASP A 249 -10.22 4.73 -20.06
C ASP A 249 -9.68 4.68 -21.51
N ASP A 250 -8.36 4.49 -21.70
CA ASP A 250 -7.72 4.47 -23.01
C ASP A 250 -6.98 3.14 -23.26
N PRO A 251 -7.59 2.19 -24.02
CA PRO A 251 -6.94 0.94 -24.40
C PRO A 251 -5.64 1.13 -25.20
N GLY A 252 -5.50 2.22 -25.95
CA GLY A 252 -4.28 2.56 -26.68
C GLY A 252 -3.14 2.93 -25.73
N LEU A 253 -3.44 3.74 -24.72
CA LEU A 253 -2.48 4.07 -23.65
C LEU A 253 -2.09 2.83 -22.86
N LYS A 254 -3.07 2.01 -22.46
CA LYS A 254 -2.83 0.73 -21.78
C LYS A 254 -1.85 -0.16 -22.53
N GLN A 255 -2.05 -0.33 -23.84
CA GLN A 255 -1.14 -1.12 -24.67
C GLN A 255 0.26 -0.52 -24.80
N MET A 256 0.37 0.81 -24.80
CA MET A 256 1.66 1.50 -24.79
C MET A 256 2.42 1.25 -23.48
N ILE A 257 1.74 1.39 -22.33
CA ILE A 257 2.33 1.13 -21.02
C ILE A 257 2.72 -0.35 -20.86
N LEU A 258 1.89 -1.29 -21.31
CA LEU A 258 2.23 -2.72 -21.31
C LEU A 258 3.55 -3.00 -22.05
N LYS A 259 3.72 -2.42 -23.24
CA LYS A 259 4.96 -2.56 -24.03
C LYS A 259 6.16 -1.96 -23.29
N GLU A 260 5.96 -0.80 -22.68
CA GLU A 260 7.02 -0.11 -21.95
C GLU A 260 7.45 -0.86 -20.70
N MET A 261 6.51 -1.37 -19.90
CA MET A 261 6.80 -2.23 -18.74
C MET A 261 7.58 -3.48 -19.14
N ARG A 262 7.16 -4.17 -20.21
CA ARG A 262 7.87 -5.35 -20.73
C ARG A 262 9.28 -5.00 -21.21
N ARG A 263 9.50 -3.82 -21.80
CA ARG A 263 10.83 -3.32 -22.19
C ARG A 263 11.72 -3.04 -20.97
N LEU A 264 11.13 -2.65 -19.85
CA LEU A 264 11.79 -2.42 -18.57
C LEU A 264 11.99 -3.69 -17.73
N ASP A 265 11.63 -4.87 -18.25
CA ASP A 265 11.67 -6.16 -17.54
C ASP A 265 10.73 -6.20 -16.31
N LEU A 266 9.66 -5.40 -16.33
CA LEU A 266 8.62 -5.35 -15.30
C LEU A 266 7.49 -6.34 -15.62
N VAL A 267 7.86 -7.62 -15.68
CA VAL A 267 6.99 -8.70 -16.16
C VAL A 267 5.72 -8.78 -15.31
N GLU A 268 5.86 -8.79 -13.98
CA GLU A 268 4.75 -8.98 -13.04
C GLU A 268 3.81 -7.78 -12.99
N GLU A 269 4.35 -6.57 -13.01
CA GLU A 269 3.56 -5.34 -13.09
C GLU A 269 2.79 -5.30 -14.42
N SER A 270 3.41 -5.75 -15.51
CA SER A 270 2.72 -5.85 -16.81
C SER A 270 1.60 -6.89 -16.81
N GLU A 271 1.77 -8.03 -16.12
CA GLU A 271 0.74 -9.05 -15.96
C GLU A 271 -0.42 -8.57 -15.08
N ARG A 272 -0.17 -7.69 -14.09
CA ARG A 272 -1.23 -7.05 -13.30
C ARG A 272 -2.04 -6.09 -14.17
N LEU A 273 -1.38 -5.25 -14.97
CA LEU A 273 -2.05 -4.36 -15.92
C LEU A 273 -2.85 -5.11 -17.01
N GLU A 274 -2.39 -6.28 -17.45
CA GLU A 274 -3.09 -7.08 -18.46
C GLU A 274 -4.34 -7.78 -17.92
N ARG A 275 -4.41 -8.03 -16.60
CA ARG A 275 -5.53 -8.70 -15.93
C ARG A 275 -6.67 -7.76 -15.53
N GLY A 276 -6.35 -6.53 -15.10
CA GLY A 276 -7.34 -5.44 -14.97
C GLY A 276 -7.84 -5.00 -16.33
#